data_AF-A0A4Q6G4G8-F1
#
_entry.id   AF-A0A4Q6G4G8-F1
#
_cell.length_a   1.000
_cell.length_b   1.000
_cell.length_c   1.000
_cell.angle_alpha   90.00
_cell.angle_beta   90.00
_cell.angle_gamma   90.00
#
_symmetry.space_group_name_H-M   'P 1'
#
loop_
_entity.id
_entity.type
_entity.pdbx_description
1 polymer ?
#
loop_
_entity_poly.entity_id
_entity_poly.type
_entity_poly.pdbx_seq_one_letter_code
_entity_poly.pdbx_strand_id
1 'polypeptide(L)'
;MLPEPYEDSRRLTGSNLYFDGTGAALESAPGLRLDEGTLAAWKRNVQAARAALAWPEDGIVLRRHRSGVSLAFNAPADQLYAATEVNEWAWWSALASPPAAQVGGDEENGAPVPYHAPGHAAVWDGESALHTLRAVAQAEARPALIALMQAADARHLPFLADDDEVSIGEGQGSRSWFVDELPAPEQVPWALLHAIPTALVTGSNGKTTTVRLLAAMCKAHGWRTAHSCTDGVYFDGQPLEAGDFSGPTGARTALRQSAAQAAILETARGGMLRRGLALAHADAAIVTNIAADHFG
;
A
#
# COMPACT_ATOMS: atom_id res chain seq x y z
N MET A 1 12.65 -22.01 15.29
CA MET A 1 11.55 -21.16 14.79
C MET A 1 11.09 -21.83 13.51
N LEU A 2 9.84 -22.30 13.45
CA LEU A 2 9.30 -22.79 12.18
C LEU A 2 9.31 -21.61 11.19
N PRO A 3 9.71 -21.80 9.92
CA PRO A 3 9.66 -20.73 8.95
C PRO A 3 8.21 -20.23 8.82
N GLU A 4 8.04 -18.93 8.71
CA GLU A 4 6.73 -18.34 8.43
C GLU A 4 6.18 -18.91 7.10
N PRO A 5 4.88 -19.26 7.03
CA PRO A 5 4.29 -19.89 5.85
C PRO A 5 4.00 -18.88 4.72
N TYR A 6 4.60 -17.70 4.79
CA TYR A 6 4.53 -16.62 3.82
C TYR A 6 5.92 -15.97 3.67
N GLU A 7 6.20 -15.41 2.50
CA GLU A 7 7.46 -14.70 2.25
C GLU A 7 7.35 -13.18 2.41
N ASP A 8 6.14 -12.65 2.33
CA ASP A 8 5.88 -11.21 2.39
C ASP A 8 4.44 -10.94 2.84
N SER A 9 4.28 -9.93 3.69
CA SER A 9 3.00 -9.39 4.17
C SER A 9 3.14 -7.88 4.19
N ARG A 10 2.29 -7.17 3.41
CA ARG A 10 2.55 -5.76 3.08
C ARG A 10 1.30 -4.91 2.97
N ARG A 11 1.47 -3.65 3.36
CA ARG A 11 0.51 -2.54 3.15
C ARG A 11 0.56 -2.06 1.69
N LEU A 12 -0.60 -1.95 1.07
CA LEU A 12 -0.83 -1.31 -0.23
C LEU A 12 -1.37 0.09 0.04
N THR A 13 -0.57 1.12 -0.21
CA THR A 13 -0.86 2.50 0.21
C THR A 13 -1.53 3.35 -0.87
N GLY A 14 -1.95 2.74 -1.97
CA GLY A 14 -2.58 3.39 -3.12
C GLY A 14 -2.86 2.39 -4.24
N SER A 15 -3.28 2.90 -5.41
CA SER A 15 -3.61 2.10 -6.60
C SER A 15 -2.51 1.08 -6.91
N ASN A 16 -2.89 -0.17 -7.08
CA ASN A 16 -1.94 -1.28 -7.11
C ASN A 16 -2.36 -2.35 -8.13
N LEU A 17 -1.58 -3.43 -8.21
CA LEU A 17 -1.81 -4.52 -9.17
C LEU A 17 -3.19 -5.18 -9.03
N TYR A 18 -3.77 -5.16 -7.83
CA TYR A 18 -4.99 -5.90 -7.51
C TYR A 18 -6.25 -5.05 -7.64
N PHE A 19 -6.17 -3.78 -7.24
CA PHE A 19 -7.31 -2.85 -7.22
C PHE A 19 -6.85 -1.39 -7.16
N ASP A 20 -7.80 -0.50 -7.47
CA ASP A 20 -7.62 0.94 -7.33
C ASP A 20 -8.02 1.37 -5.92
N GLY A 21 -7.03 1.47 -5.01
CA GLY A 21 -7.25 1.85 -3.62
C GLY A 21 -6.23 1.23 -2.67
N THR A 22 -6.48 1.40 -1.37
CA THR A 22 -5.61 0.92 -0.29
C THR A 22 -6.01 -0.45 0.23
N GLY A 23 -5.08 -1.18 0.82
CA GLY A 23 -5.35 -2.50 1.39
C GLY A 23 -4.11 -3.24 1.86
N ALA A 24 -4.19 -4.56 1.90
CA ALA A 24 -3.07 -5.42 2.24
C ALA A 24 -2.92 -6.56 1.22
N ALA A 25 -1.69 -7.07 1.08
CA ALA A 25 -1.39 -8.27 0.32
C ALA A 25 -0.45 -9.17 1.12
N LEU A 26 -0.65 -10.48 1.02
CA LEU A 26 0.22 -11.49 1.57
C LEU A 26 0.60 -12.47 0.47
N GLU A 27 1.86 -12.89 0.48
CA GLU A 27 2.47 -13.80 -0.48
C GLU A 27 2.84 -15.12 0.19
N SER A 28 2.25 -16.22 -0.26
CA SER A 28 2.53 -17.54 0.30
C SER A 28 3.99 -17.93 0.15
N ALA A 29 4.55 -18.72 1.07
CA ALA A 29 5.92 -19.18 0.94
C ALA A 29 6.13 -20.03 -0.32
N PRO A 30 7.27 -19.88 -1.03
CA PRO A 30 7.53 -20.60 -2.27
C PRO A 30 7.44 -22.11 -2.12
N GLY A 31 6.81 -22.77 -3.09
CA GLY A 31 6.75 -24.23 -3.16
C GLY A 31 5.72 -24.89 -2.23
N LEU A 32 4.93 -24.10 -1.49
CA LEU A 32 3.74 -24.62 -0.81
C LEU A 32 2.73 -25.16 -1.85
N ARG A 33 2.37 -26.44 -1.73
CA ARG A 33 1.29 -27.02 -2.54
C ARG A 33 -0.02 -26.73 -1.84
N LEU A 34 -0.73 -25.71 -2.33
CA LEU A 34 -1.99 -25.26 -1.76
C LEU A 34 -3.16 -25.87 -2.54
N ASP A 35 -4.03 -26.57 -1.84
CA ASP A 35 -5.28 -27.06 -2.42
C ASP A 35 -6.36 -25.97 -2.48
N GLU A 36 -7.40 -26.20 -3.28
CA GLU A 36 -8.51 -25.26 -3.40
C GLU A 36 -9.25 -25.05 -2.07
N GLY A 37 -9.24 -26.04 -1.17
CA GLY A 37 -9.88 -25.95 0.14
C GLY A 37 -9.21 -24.91 1.03
N THR A 38 -7.89 -24.92 1.09
CA THR A 38 -7.03 -23.99 1.82
C THR A 38 -7.19 -22.58 1.26
N LEU A 39 -7.14 -22.42 -0.07
CA LEU A 39 -7.30 -21.12 -0.72
C LEU A 39 -8.71 -20.54 -0.49
N ALA A 40 -9.74 -21.40 -0.52
CA ALA A 40 -11.10 -20.99 -0.21
C ALA A 40 -11.26 -20.64 1.29
N ALA A 41 -10.60 -21.35 2.19
CA ALA A 41 -10.58 -21.05 3.63
C ALA A 41 -9.92 -19.69 3.90
N TRP A 42 -8.76 -19.43 3.30
CA TRP A 42 -8.05 -18.16 3.41
C TRP A 42 -8.94 -16.98 2.98
N LYS A 43 -9.58 -17.10 1.82
CA LYS A 43 -10.52 -16.09 1.33
C LYS A 43 -11.72 -15.90 2.28
N ARG A 44 -12.33 -16.99 2.77
CA ARG A 44 -13.46 -16.92 3.72
C ARG A 44 -13.07 -16.23 5.03
N ASN A 45 -11.88 -16.52 5.55
CA ASN A 45 -11.37 -15.93 6.79
C ASN A 45 -11.19 -14.42 6.63
N VAL A 46 -10.60 -13.97 5.51
CA VAL A 46 -10.50 -12.53 5.18
C VAL A 46 -11.89 -11.89 5.07
N GLN A 47 -12.85 -12.55 4.40
CA GLN A 47 -14.22 -12.04 4.31
C GLN A 47 -14.89 -11.89 5.68
N ALA A 48 -14.74 -12.89 6.55
CA ALA A 48 -15.30 -12.88 7.90
C ALA A 48 -14.69 -11.77 8.76
N ALA A 49 -13.36 -11.59 8.71
CA ALA A 49 -12.69 -10.51 9.42
C ALA A 49 -13.14 -9.13 8.93
N ARG A 50 -13.20 -8.92 7.60
CA ARG A 50 -13.67 -7.64 7.02
C ARG A 50 -15.09 -7.29 7.45
N ALA A 51 -16.00 -8.27 7.43
CA ALA A 51 -17.36 -8.09 7.91
C ALA A 51 -17.39 -7.75 9.42
N ALA A 52 -16.57 -8.44 10.23
CA ALA A 52 -16.46 -8.20 11.66
C ALA A 52 -15.87 -6.83 12.03
N LEU A 53 -15.09 -6.23 11.13
CA LEU A 53 -14.45 -4.92 11.25
C LEU A 53 -15.25 -3.80 10.55
N ALA A 54 -16.38 -4.13 9.92
CA ALA A 54 -17.18 -3.21 9.10
C ALA A 54 -16.36 -2.52 7.98
N TRP A 55 -15.41 -3.24 7.40
CA TRP A 55 -14.66 -2.80 6.22
C TRP A 55 -15.47 -3.01 4.93
N PRO A 56 -15.12 -2.34 3.82
CA PRO A 56 -15.77 -2.55 2.53
C PRO A 56 -15.81 -4.04 2.14
N GLU A 57 -16.87 -4.49 1.48
CA GLU A 57 -16.99 -5.91 1.06
C GLU A 57 -16.26 -6.20 -0.26
N ASP A 58 -16.12 -5.20 -1.14
CA ASP A 58 -15.52 -5.35 -2.46
C ASP A 58 -14.00 -5.44 -2.43
N GLY A 59 -13.41 -6.06 -3.45
CA GLY A 59 -11.97 -6.09 -3.65
C GLY A 59 -11.25 -7.12 -2.78
N ILE A 60 -11.47 -8.41 -3.08
CA ILE A 60 -10.56 -9.49 -2.67
C ILE A 60 -10.07 -10.18 -3.93
N VAL A 61 -8.76 -10.16 -4.13
CA VAL A 61 -8.09 -10.75 -5.29
C VAL A 61 -7.16 -11.87 -4.82
N LEU A 62 -7.42 -13.08 -5.31
CA LEU A 62 -6.53 -14.22 -5.15
C LEU A 62 -5.85 -14.50 -6.48
N ARG A 63 -4.52 -14.47 -6.50
CA ARG A 63 -3.72 -14.57 -7.71
C ARG A 63 -2.69 -15.68 -7.57
N ARG A 64 -2.79 -16.70 -8.41
CA ARG A 64 -1.77 -17.76 -8.54
C ARG A 64 -0.65 -17.30 -9.46
N HIS A 65 0.59 -17.65 -9.14
CA HIS A 65 1.75 -17.48 -10.01
C HIS A 65 2.72 -18.65 -9.84
N ARG A 66 3.85 -18.60 -10.55
CA ARG A 66 4.79 -19.71 -10.66
C ARG A 66 5.35 -20.18 -9.32
N SER A 67 5.59 -19.26 -8.39
CA SER A 67 6.20 -19.53 -7.08
C SER A 67 5.21 -19.74 -5.95
N GLY A 68 3.95 -19.30 -6.09
CA GLY A 68 3.00 -19.29 -4.98
C GLY A 68 1.64 -18.68 -5.33
N VAL A 69 0.98 -18.16 -4.30
CA VAL A 69 -0.32 -17.50 -4.36
C VAL A 69 -0.28 -16.23 -3.51
N SER A 70 -0.69 -15.12 -4.13
CA SER A 70 -0.96 -13.88 -3.43
C SER A 70 -2.45 -13.74 -3.13
N LEU A 71 -2.81 -13.30 -1.91
CA LEU A 71 -4.15 -12.78 -1.62
C LEU A 71 -4.02 -11.33 -1.19
N ALA A 72 -4.74 -10.46 -1.90
CA ALA A 72 -4.85 -9.05 -1.57
C ALA A 72 -6.31 -8.66 -1.36
N PHE A 73 -6.55 -7.67 -0.49
CA PHE A 73 -7.89 -7.12 -0.28
C PHE A 73 -7.90 -5.64 0.09
N ASN A 74 -8.99 -4.94 -0.26
CA ASN A 74 -9.18 -3.53 0.09
C ASN A 74 -9.45 -3.36 1.59
N ALA A 75 -8.80 -2.36 2.19
CA ALA A 75 -9.01 -1.95 3.58
C ALA A 75 -8.95 -0.41 3.68
N PRO A 76 -9.57 0.20 4.72
CA PRO A 76 -9.49 1.63 4.97
C PRO A 76 -8.05 2.12 5.02
N ALA A 77 -7.79 3.31 4.47
CA ALA A 77 -6.44 3.88 4.36
C ALA A 77 -5.78 4.16 5.73
N ASP A 78 -6.58 4.24 6.79
CA ASP A 78 -6.17 4.44 8.18
C ASP A 78 -6.06 3.14 8.99
N GLN A 79 -6.20 1.97 8.36
CA GLN A 79 -6.22 0.65 9.04
C GLN A 79 -5.39 -0.41 8.30
N LEU A 80 -4.27 0.00 7.70
CA LEU A 80 -3.46 -0.87 6.84
C LEU A 80 -2.55 -1.82 7.61
N TYR A 81 -2.14 -1.48 8.84
CA TYR A 81 -1.42 -2.42 9.70
C TYR A 81 -2.36 -3.52 10.22
N ALA A 82 -3.57 -3.16 10.65
CA ALA A 82 -4.61 -4.12 10.96
C ALA A 82 -4.94 -5.01 9.76
N ALA A 83 -4.93 -4.47 8.55
CA ALA A 83 -5.18 -5.24 7.33
C ALA A 83 -4.09 -6.30 7.07
N THR A 84 -2.82 -6.00 7.37
CA THR A 84 -1.76 -7.02 7.30
C THR A 84 -1.98 -8.12 8.33
N GLU A 85 -2.32 -7.78 9.58
CA GLU A 85 -2.62 -8.77 10.63
C GLU A 85 -3.84 -9.65 10.29
N VAL A 86 -4.88 -9.06 9.69
CA VAL A 86 -6.05 -9.81 9.20
C VAL A 86 -5.61 -10.86 8.17
N ASN A 87 -4.72 -10.50 7.23
CA ASN A 87 -4.28 -11.42 6.19
C ASN A 87 -3.42 -12.57 6.76
N GLU A 88 -2.50 -12.23 7.67
CA GLU A 88 -1.63 -13.20 8.35
C GLU A 88 -2.45 -14.18 9.19
N TRP A 89 -3.39 -13.68 10.01
CA TRP A 89 -4.30 -14.53 10.77
C TRP A 89 -5.15 -15.42 9.86
N ALA A 90 -5.74 -14.85 8.82
CA ALA A 90 -6.61 -15.58 7.90
C ALA A 90 -5.86 -16.71 7.20
N TRP A 91 -4.59 -16.46 6.85
CA TRP A 91 -3.70 -17.44 6.24
C TRP A 91 -3.34 -18.58 7.21
N TRP A 92 -2.88 -18.23 8.42
CA TRP A 92 -2.55 -19.22 9.44
C TRP A 92 -3.76 -20.08 9.82
N SER A 93 -4.94 -19.48 9.96
CA SER A 93 -6.18 -20.20 10.27
C SER A 93 -6.60 -21.14 9.14
N ALA A 94 -6.34 -20.77 7.88
CA ALA A 94 -6.59 -21.63 6.73
C ALA A 94 -5.66 -22.86 6.70
N LEU A 95 -4.41 -22.70 7.10
CA LEU A 95 -3.44 -23.80 7.21
C LEU A 95 -3.68 -24.72 8.41
N ALA A 96 -4.16 -24.16 9.53
CA ALA A 96 -4.47 -24.92 10.74
C ALA A 96 -5.78 -25.72 10.62
N SER A 97 -6.63 -25.39 9.65
CA SER A 97 -7.85 -26.14 9.37
C SER A 97 -7.51 -27.51 8.78
N PRO A 98 -7.79 -28.63 9.47
CA PRO A 98 -7.63 -29.94 8.86
C PRO A 98 -8.60 -30.05 7.65
N PRO A 99 -8.20 -30.72 6.55
CA PRO A 99 -9.12 -30.98 5.45
C PRO A 99 -10.36 -31.69 6.02
N ALA A 100 -11.54 -31.15 5.73
CA ALA A 100 -12.80 -31.60 6.29
C ALA A 100 -13.13 -33.05 5.84
N ALA A 101 -12.67 -34.04 6.61
CA ALA A 101 -13.25 -35.37 6.79
C ALA A 101 -12.32 -36.24 7.64
N GLN A 102 -12.48 -36.20 8.97
CA GLN A 102 -12.42 -37.37 9.85
C GLN A 102 -12.92 -36.96 11.24
N VAL A 103 -14.24 -36.97 11.40
CA VAL A 103 -14.86 -37.01 12.72
C VAL A 103 -14.67 -38.43 13.24
N GLY A 104 -13.83 -38.59 14.24
CA GLY A 104 -13.66 -39.83 15.00
C GLY A 104 -12.21 -40.09 15.37
N GLY A 105 -11.83 -39.76 16.61
CA GLY A 105 -10.57 -40.20 17.19
C GLY A 105 -10.00 -39.24 18.23
N ASP A 106 -10.41 -39.48 19.47
CA ASP A 106 -9.66 -39.36 20.73
C ASP A 106 -8.80 -38.12 20.99
N GLU A 107 -9.23 -37.40 22.03
CA GLU A 107 -8.48 -36.40 22.80
C GLU A 107 -7.22 -37.01 23.42
N GLU A 108 -6.15 -37.23 22.66
CA GLU A 108 -4.81 -37.47 23.22
C GLU A 108 -3.75 -37.46 22.10
N ASN A 109 -3.44 -36.30 21.55
CA ASN A 109 -2.16 -36.09 20.87
C ASN A 109 -1.76 -34.63 21.03
N GLY A 110 -0.60 -34.40 21.64
CA GLY A 110 -0.01 -33.08 21.85
C GLY A 110 0.25 -32.36 20.54
N ALA A 111 -0.80 -31.79 19.95
CA ALA A 111 -0.69 -30.85 18.85
C ALA A 111 0.16 -29.68 19.35
N PRO A 112 1.21 -29.27 18.62
CA PRO A 112 1.98 -28.11 19.01
C PRO A 112 1.04 -26.92 19.10
N VAL A 113 0.90 -26.34 20.29
CA VAL A 113 0.17 -25.08 20.48
C VAL A 113 0.82 -24.08 19.52
N PRO A 114 0.07 -23.52 18.55
CA PRO A 114 0.63 -22.55 17.62
C PRO A 114 1.28 -21.43 18.42
N TYR A 115 2.47 -21.00 18.02
CA TYR A 115 3.14 -19.90 18.71
C TYR A 115 2.25 -18.64 18.64
N HIS A 116 2.00 -18.02 19.77
CA HIS A 116 1.19 -16.81 19.89
C HIS A 116 1.90 -15.81 20.76
N ALA A 117 2.34 -14.73 20.13
CA ALA A 117 2.81 -13.57 20.87
C ALA A 117 1.58 -12.86 21.48
N PRO A 118 1.61 -12.50 22.78
CA PRO A 118 0.56 -11.67 23.38
C PRO A 118 0.32 -10.40 22.56
N GLY A 119 -0.94 -10.09 22.25
CA GLY A 119 -1.32 -8.94 21.43
C GLY A 119 -1.60 -9.26 19.94
N HIS A 120 -1.33 -10.47 19.48
CA HIS A 120 -1.70 -10.92 18.13
C HIS A 120 -2.99 -11.76 18.13
N ALA A 121 -3.58 -11.97 16.96
CA ALA A 121 -4.82 -12.74 16.81
C ALA A 121 -4.60 -14.25 16.99
N ALA A 122 -5.43 -14.90 17.81
CA ALA A 122 -5.34 -16.33 18.08
C ALA A 122 -5.75 -17.22 16.89
N VAL A 123 -4.82 -17.99 16.34
CA VAL A 123 -5.09 -18.85 15.16
C VAL A 123 -6.07 -20.00 15.49
N TRP A 124 -6.08 -20.46 16.73
CA TRP A 124 -6.91 -21.59 17.19
C TRP A 124 -8.29 -21.20 17.74
N ASP A 125 -8.55 -19.90 17.92
CA ASP A 125 -9.81 -19.39 18.45
C ASP A 125 -10.24 -18.16 17.65
N GLY A 126 -11.19 -18.37 16.75
CA GLY A 126 -11.70 -17.33 15.86
C GLY A 126 -12.39 -16.18 16.59
N GLU A 127 -13.03 -16.43 17.74
CA GLU A 127 -13.71 -15.36 18.48
C GLU A 127 -12.70 -14.43 19.15
N SER A 128 -11.72 -15.01 19.84
CA SER A 128 -10.61 -14.27 20.44
C SER A 128 -9.78 -13.53 19.39
N ALA A 129 -9.49 -14.15 18.25
CA ALA A 129 -8.82 -13.49 17.13
C ALA A 129 -9.59 -12.25 16.63
N LEU A 130 -10.89 -12.38 16.37
CA LEU A 130 -11.70 -11.25 15.90
C LEU A 130 -11.82 -10.15 16.96
N HIS A 131 -11.79 -10.49 18.25
CA HIS A 131 -11.72 -9.49 19.31
C HIS A 131 -10.41 -8.69 19.25
N THR A 132 -9.27 -9.37 19.14
CA THR A 132 -7.95 -8.71 19.01
C THR A 132 -7.87 -7.86 17.75
N LEU A 133 -8.28 -8.40 16.59
CA LEU A 133 -8.26 -7.67 15.33
C LEU A 133 -9.15 -6.40 15.37
N ARG A 134 -10.30 -6.45 16.05
CA ARG A 134 -11.12 -5.25 16.29
C ARG A 134 -10.39 -4.22 17.14
N ALA A 135 -9.72 -4.65 18.20
CA ALA A 135 -8.98 -3.75 19.08
C ALA A 135 -7.82 -3.07 18.33
N VAL A 136 -7.06 -3.82 17.53
CA VAL A 136 -5.98 -3.29 16.68
C VAL A 136 -6.52 -2.30 15.66
N ALA A 137 -7.57 -2.66 14.92
CA ALA A 137 -8.20 -1.80 13.93
C ALA A 137 -8.76 -0.49 14.54
N GLN A 138 -9.39 -0.56 15.71
CA GLN A 138 -9.90 0.61 16.43
C GLN A 138 -8.79 1.52 16.95
N ALA A 139 -7.66 0.94 17.38
CA ALA A 139 -6.50 1.70 17.83
C ALA A 139 -5.77 2.40 16.67
N GLU A 140 -5.77 1.79 15.48
CA GLU A 140 -5.17 2.37 14.28
C GLU A 140 -6.05 3.45 13.64
N ALA A 141 -7.38 3.33 13.76
CA ALA A 141 -8.35 4.19 13.08
C ALA A 141 -8.09 5.69 13.30
N ARG A 142 -8.12 6.45 12.20
CA ARG A 142 -7.95 7.90 12.14
C ARG A 142 -9.14 8.53 11.40
N PRO A 143 -10.30 8.71 12.07
CA PRO A 143 -11.49 9.26 11.42
C PRO A 143 -11.27 10.63 10.77
N ALA A 144 -10.42 11.48 11.36
CA ALA A 144 -10.06 12.78 10.79
C ALA A 144 -9.31 12.65 9.45
N LEU A 145 -8.40 11.67 9.32
CA LEU A 145 -7.70 11.37 8.08
C LEU A 145 -8.68 10.95 6.98
N ILE A 146 -9.60 10.04 7.30
CA ILE A 146 -10.61 9.56 6.36
C ILE A 146 -11.55 10.69 5.93
N ALA A 147 -11.99 11.53 6.87
CA ALA A 147 -12.85 12.68 6.55
C ALA A 147 -12.16 13.67 5.61
N LEU A 148 -10.87 13.97 5.83
CA LEU A 148 -10.09 14.82 4.92
C LEU A 148 -9.88 14.19 3.55
N MET A 149 -9.56 12.89 3.51
CA MET A 149 -9.37 12.16 2.26
C MET A 149 -10.66 12.18 1.41
N GLN A 150 -11.81 11.91 2.02
CA GLN A 150 -13.11 11.99 1.35
C GLN A 150 -13.45 13.41 0.89
N ALA A 151 -13.12 14.43 1.70
CA ALA A 151 -13.34 15.82 1.33
C ALA A 151 -12.47 16.27 0.15
N ALA A 152 -11.24 15.77 0.06
CA ALA A 152 -10.34 16.02 -1.08
C ALA A 152 -10.81 15.27 -2.34
N ASP A 153 -11.20 14.00 -2.22
CA ASP A 153 -11.73 13.19 -3.33
C ASP A 153 -12.99 13.80 -3.95
N ALA A 154 -13.95 14.24 -3.11
CA ALA A 154 -15.16 14.93 -3.56
C ALA A 154 -14.88 16.25 -4.32
N ARG A 155 -13.66 16.78 -4.22
CA ARG A 155 -13.18 17.98 -4.92
C ARG A 155 -12.20 17.66 -6.04
N HIS A 156 -11.93 16.38 -6.30
CA HIS A 156 -10.94 15.90 -7.26
C HIS A 156 -9.54 16.49 -7.02
N LEU A 157 -9.17 16.63 -5.75
CA LEU A 157 -7.86 17.13 -5.35
C LEU A 157 -6.92 15.95 -5.02
N PRO A 158 -5.64 16.01 -5.44
CA PRO A 158 -4.65 15.04 -5.01
C PRO A 158 -4.56 14.99 -3.49
N PHE A 159 -4.44 13.78 -2.96
CA PHE A 159 -4.29 13.51 -1.54
C PHE A 159 -3.10 12.58 -1.33
N LEU A 160 -2.13 13.01 -0.53
CA LEU A 160 -0.93 12.24 -0.20
C LEU A 160 -0.87 12.06 1.31
N ALA A 161 -0.73 10.82 1.76
CA ALA A 161 -0.53 10.52 3.18
C ALA A 161 0.59 9.50 3.37
N ASP A 162 1.35 9.71 4.43
CA ASP A 162 2.26 8.72 5.01
C ASP A 162 2.09 8.70 6.54
N ASP A 163 3.05 8.09 7.22
CA ASP A 163 2.98 7.88 8.67
C ASP A 163 3.22 9.21 9.44
N ASP A 164 3.74 10.27 8.80
CA ASP A 164 4.12 11.55 9.43
C ASP A 164 3.24 12.74 8.97
N GLU A 165 2.95 12.83 7.66
CA GLU A 165 2.32 14.00 7.04
C GLU A 165 1.18 13.64 6.09
N VAL A 166 0.20 14.54 6.03
CA VAL A 166 -0.89 14.55 5.04
C VAL A 166 -0.78 15.81 4.20
N SER A 167 -0.89 15.67 2.89
CA SER A 167 -0.90 16.79 1.94
C SER A 167 -2.10 16.72 1.01
N ILE A 168 -2.71 17.89 0.77
CA ILE A 168 -3.78 18.05 -0.22
C ILE A 168 -3.28 19.03 -1.29
N GLY A 169 -3.43 18.65 -2.56
CA GLY A 169 -2.83 19.33 -3.70
C GLY A 169 -1.34 19.05 -3.82
N GLU A 170 -0.72 19.59 -4.88
CA GLU A 170 0.66 19.29 -5.25
C GLU A 170 1.43 20.59 -5.55
N GLY A 171 2.74 20.55 -5.34
CA GLY A 171 3.64 21.68 -5.58
C GLY A 171 3.14 22.99 -4.97
N GLN A 172 3.07 24.03 -5.79
CA GLN A 172 2.55 25.35 -5.42
C GLN A 172 1.10 25.39 -4.92
N GLY A 173 0.31 24.35 -5.18
CA GLY A 173 -1.03 24.20 -4.61
C GLY A 173 -1.13 23.19 -3.49
N SER A 174 -0.01 22.70 -2.97
CA SER A 174 -0.02 21.78 -1.86
C SER A 174 -0.14 22.52 -0.54
N ARG A 175 -0.84 21.92 0.40
CA ARG A 175 -0.76 22.22 1.83
C ARG A 175 -0.56 20.92 2.58
N SER A 176 0.35 20.94 3.55
CA SER A 176 0.69 19.79 4.38
C SER A 176 0.40 20.07 5.84
N TRP A 177 0.04 19.01 6.56
CA TRP A 177 -0.18 19.00 8.00
C TRP A 177 0.46 17.75 8.57
N PHE A 178 0.97 17.82 9.81
CA PHE A 178 1.34 16.63 10.55
C PHE A 178 0.09 15.78 10.81
N VAL A 179 0.25 14.48 10.78
CA VAL A 179 -0.87 13.55 10.90
C VAL A 179 -1.58 13.60 12.26
N ASP A 180 -0.89 14.12 13.29
CA ASP A 180 -1.44 14.34 14.63
C ASP A 180 -2.09 15.73 14.79
N GLU A 181 -1.98 16.61 13.78
CA GLU A 181 -2.47 17.99 13.79
C GLU A 181 -3.35 18.28 12.57
N LEU A 182 -4.19 17.31 12.20
CA LEU A 182 -5.06 17.42 11.02
C LEU A 182 -6.16 18.49 11.21
N PRO A 183 -6.36 19.37 10.22
CA PRO A 183 -7.46 20.32 10.25
C PRO A 183 -8.81 19.61 10.07
N ALA A 184 -9.88 20.22 10.56
CA ALA A 184 -11.22 19.85 10.11
C ALA A 184 -11.39 20.23 8.62
N PRO A 185 -12.19 19.49 7.82
CA PRO A 185 -12.41 19.81 6.41
C PRO A 185 -12.82 21.26 6.13
N GLU A 186 -13.52 21.93 7.04
CA GLU A 186 -13.97 23.32 6.90
C GLU A 186 -12.82 24.33 7.06
N GLN A 187 -11.72 23.93 7.70
CA GLN A 187 -10.55 24.76 7.95
C GLN A 187 -9.53 24.67 6.80
N VAL A 188 -9.68 23.69 5.90
CA VAL A 188 -8.79 23.52 4.76
C VAL A 188 -9.00 24.65 3.75
N PRO A 189 -7.94 25.33 3.28
CA PRO A 189 -8.06 26.44 2.32
C PRO A 189 -8.26 25.92 0.89
N TRP A 190 -9.36 25.20 0.64
CA TRP A 190 -9.62 24.47 -0.62
C TRP A 190 -9.40 25.28 -1.90
N ALA A 191 -9.75 26.56 -1.89
CA ALA A 191 -9.62 27.44 -3.05
C ALA A 191 -8.17 27.71 -3.49
N LEU A 192 -7.19 27.42 -2.63
CA LEU A 192 -5.76 27.56 -2.92
C LEU A 192 -5.12 26.26 -3.41
N LEU A 193 -5.87 25.15 -3.39
CA LEU A 193 -5.35 23.83 -3.66
C LEU A 193 -5.60 23.42 -5.10
N HIS A 194 -4.59 22.85 -5.74
CA HIS A 194 -4.68 22.27 -7.09
C HIS A 194 -3.52 21.30 -7.32
N ALA A 195 -3.66 20.42 -8.30
CA ALA A 195 -2.58 19.61 -8.84
C ALA A 195 -1.57 20.46 -9.63
N ILE A 196 -0.40 19.88 -9.92
CA ILE A 196 0.55 20.42 -10.90
C ILE A 196 0.71 19.41 -12.04
N PRO A 197 1.19 19.81 -13.23
CA PRO A 197 1.57 18.86 -14.27
C PRO A 197 2.53 17.78 -13.75
N THR A 198 2.14 16.52 -13.88
CA THR A 198 2.89 15.36 -13.39
C THR A 198 3.19 14.36 -14.51
N ALA A 199 4.41 13.81 -14.49
CA ALA A 199 4.78 12.70 -15.36
C ALA A 199 5.34 11.52 -14.57
N LEU A 200 4.81 10.33 -14.81
CA LEU A 200 5.34 9.07 -14.28
C LEU A 200 6.29 8.42 -15.28
N VAL A 201 7.46 7.99 -14.82
CA VAL A 201 8.44 7.28 -15.65
C VAL A 201 8.74 5.92 -15.06
N THR A 202 8.42 4.86 -15.81
CA THR A 202 8.72 3.48 -15.44
C THR A 202 9.38 2.72 -16.59
N GLY A 203 9.81 1.49 -16.32
CA GLY A 203 10.47 0.61 -17.27
C GLY A 203 11.73 -0.03 -16.70
N SER A 204 12.30 -0.93 -17.48
CA SER A 204 13.49 -1.69 -17.13
C SER A 204 14.73 -0.78 -17.07
N ASN A 205 15.09 -0.16 -18.19
CA ASN A 205 16.28 0.70 -18.32
C ASN A 205 15.94 2.12 -18.76
N GLY A 206 16.78 3.10 -18.42
CA GLY A 206 16.69 4.47 -18.92
C GLY A 206 15.73 5.41 -18.16
N LYS A 207 15.07 4.94 -17.09
CA LYS A 207 14.14 5.73 -16.29
C LYS A 207 14.76 7.05 -15.81
N THR A 208 15.88 6.98 -15.09
CA THR A 208 16.56 8.16 -14.53
C THR A 208 17.01 9.14 -15.62
N THR A 209 17.49 8.64 -16.75
CA THR A 209 17.85 9.47 -17.91
C THR A 209 16.63 10.21 -18.46
N THR A 210 15.50 9.51 -18.64
CA THR A 210 14.24 10.10 -19.09
C THR A 210 13.71 11.13 -18.09
N VAL A 211 13.74 10.84 -16.79
CA VAL A 211 13.33 11.79 -15.74
C VAL A 211 14.16 13.08 -15.81
N ARG A 212 15.48 12.96 -15.89
CA ARG A 212 16.38 14.13 -15.98
C ARG A 212 16.19 14.91 -17.27
N LEU A 213 15.96 14.23 -18.39
CA LEU A 213 15.68 14.88 -19.67
C LEU A 213 14.37 15.68 -19.61
N LEU A 214 13.30 15.10 -19.08
CA LEU A 214 12.02 15.78 -18.89
C LEU A 214 12.15 16.97 -17.94
N ALA A 215 12.87 16.82 -16.82
CA ALA A 215 13.13 17.92 -15.90
C ALA A 215 13.91 19.07 -16.56
N ALA A 216 14.89 18.76 -17.42
CA ALA A 216 15.61 19.76 -18.19
C ALA A 216 14.71 20.47 -19.23
N MET A 217 13.80 19.75 -19.88
CA MET A 217 12.79 20.33 -20.78
C MET A 217 11.83 21.27 -20.04
N CYS A 218 11.30 20.86 -18.89
CA CYS A 218 10.46 21.72 -18.05
C CYS A 218 11.22 22.97 -17.60
N LYS A 219 12.50 22.84 -17.22
CA LYS A 219 13.35 23.99 -16.88
C LYS A 219 13.56 24.92 -18.08
N ALA A 220 13.81 24.38 -19.27
CA ALA A 220 13.94 25.18 -20.51
C ALA A 220 12.63 25.90 -20.87
N HIS A 221 11.48 25.31 -20.55
CA HIS A 221 10.16 25.94 -20.64
C HIS A 221 9.93 27.04 -19.57
N GLY A 222 10.77 27.11 -18.53
CA GLY A 222 10.67 28.08 -17.45
C GLY A 222 9.91 27.59 -16.22
N TRP A 223 9.61 26.30 -16.11
CA TRP A 223 8.98 25.71 -14.92
C TRP A 223 10.02 25.26 -13.89
N ARG A 224 9.77 25.61 -12.63
CA ARG A 224 10.49 25.06 -11.47
C ARG A 224 10.00 23.65 -11.22
N THR A 225 10.87 22.67 -11.45
CA THR A 225 10.48 21.25 -11.51
C THR A 225 11.02 20.48 -10.31
N ALA A 226 10.18 19.71 -9.65
CA ALA A 226 10.60 18.68 -8.72
C ALA A 226 10.71 17.34 -9.45
N HIS A 227 11.67 16.50 -9.09
CA HIS A 227 11.72 15.14 -9.61
C HIS A 227 12.32 14.16 -8.62
N SER A 228 11.85 12.92 -8.66
CA SER A 228 12.41 11.80 -7.90
C SER A 228 13.00 10.77 -8.85
N CYS A 229 14.17 10.24 -8.51
CA CYS A 229 14.84 9.17 -9.25
C CYS A 229 15.67 8.29 -8.31
N THR A 230 16.34 7.30 -8.88
CA THR A 230 17.21 6.37 -8.11
C THR A 230 18.34 7.10 -7.36
N ASP A 231 18.74 8.30 -7.79
CA ASP A 231 19.84 9.04 -7.17
C ASP A 231 19.38 10.03 -6.07
N GLY A 232 18.09 10.34 -5.97
CA GLY A 232 17.59 11.33 -5.03
C GLY A 232 16.27 11.98 -5.41
N VAL A 233 15.85 12.91 -4.57
CA VAL A 233 14.80 13.88 -4.88
C VAL A 233 15.46 15.24 -5.12
N TYR A 234 15.04 15.92 -6.18
CA TYR A 234 15.63 17.18 -6.61
C TYR A 234 14.56 18.22 -6.86
N PHE A 235 14.93 19.48 -6.68
CA PHE A 235 14.12 20.63 -7.04
C PHE A 235 14.96 21.68 -7.75
N ASP A 236 14.54 22.06 -8.95
CA ASP A 236 15.26 23.03 -9.80
C ASP A 236 16.77 22.72 -10.00
N GLY A 237 17.08 21.41 -10.06
CA GLY A 237 18.43 20.89 -10.22
C GLY A 237 19.27 20.84 -8.94
N GLN A 238 18.73 21.24 -7.78
CA GLN A 238 19.36 21.09 -6.47
C GLN A 238 18.82 19.84 -5.76
N PRO A 239 19.67 19.05 -5.09
CA PRO A 239 19.21 17.91 -4.30
C PRO A 239 18.43 18.40 -3.07
N LEU A 240 17.25 17.81 -2.85
CA LEU A 240 16.48 17.94 -1.61
C LEU A 240 16.86 16.82 -0.64
N GLU A 241 16.89 15.58 -1.14
CA GLU A 241 17.24 14.38 -0.39
C GLU A 241 18.09 13.46 -1.28
N ALA A 242 19.08 12.80 -0.67
CA ALA A 242 19.98 11.86 -1.35
C ALA A 242 19.68 10.42 -0.91
N GLY A 243 19.59 9.49 -1.86
CA GLY A 243 19.22 8.08 -1.62
C GLY A 243 18.37 7.50 -2.75
N ASP A 244 18.03 6.21 -2.68
CA ASP A 244 17.10 5.60 -3.63
C ASP A 244 15.65 6.01 -3.30
N PHE A 245 15.13 6.94 -4.10
CA PHE A 245 13.80 7.52 -3.98
C PHE A 245 12.90 7.16 -5.18
N SER A 246 13.12 6.00 -5.79
CA SER A 246 12.33 5.46 -6.92
C SER A 246 10.95 4.88 -6.52
N GLY A 247 10.57 5.01 -5.24
CA GLY A 247 9.30 4.54 -4.66
C GLY A 247 8.39 5.67 -4.16
N PRO A 248 7.27 5.33 -3.50
CA PRO A 248 6.24 6.31 -3.10
C PRO A 248 6.74 7.45 -2.21
N THR A 249 7.73 7.21 -1.36
CA THR A 249 8.33 8.25 -0.51
C THR A 249 8.94 9.37 -1.34
N GLY A 250 9.78 9.03 -2.32
CA GLY A 250 10.43 10.02 -3.18
C GLY A 250 9.44 10.83 -4.00
N ALA A 251 8.42 10.15 -4.53
CA ALA A 251 7.32 10.79 -5.24
C ALA A 251 6.57 11.80 -4.35
N ARG A 252 6.23 11.43 -3.11
CA ARG A 252 5.57 12.33 -2.15
C ARG A 252 6.45 13.53 -1.81
N THR A 253 7.73 13.34 -1.51
CA THR A 253 8.67 14.45 -1.25
C THR A 253 8.72 15.43 -2.42
N ALA A 254 8.80 14.94 -3.65
CA ALA A 254 8.77 15.80 -4.85
C ALA A 254 7.45 16.56 -4.98
N LEU A 255 6.31 15.90 -4.78
CA LEU A 255 4.98 16.50 -4.88
C LEU A 255 4.69 17.49 -3.74
N ARG A 256 5.29 17.32 -2.57
CA ARG A 256 5.18 18.25 -1.42
C ARG A 256 6.04 19.49 -1.55
N GLN A 257 6.93 19.56 -2.55
CA GLN A 257 7.77 20.75 -2.76
C GLN A 257 6.91 21.95 -3.16
N SER A 258 6.52 22.78 -2.19
CA SER A 258 5.63 23.93 -2.32
C SER A 258 5.99 24.96 -3.40
N ALA A 259 7.21 24.93 -3.91
CA ALA A 259 7.66 25.82 -4.98
C ALA A 259 7.66 25.18 -6.38
N ALA A 260 7.28 23.90 -6.49
CA ALA A 260 7.22 23.15 -7.74
C ALA A 260 5.99 23.51 -8.58
N GLN A 261 6.22 23.62 -9.88
CA GLN A 261 5.22 23.89 -10.92
C GLN A 261 5.00 22.68 -11.82
N ALA A 262 5.86 21.66 -11.73
CA ALA A 262 5.70 20.35 -12.35
C ALA A 262 6.47 19.31 -11.54
N ALA A 263 6.05 18.04 -11.62
CA ALA A 263 6.75 16.92 -11.01
C ALA A 263 7.01 15.77 -12.00
N ILE A 264 8.24 15.26 -12.04
CA ILE A 264 8.62 14.09 -12.85
C ILE A 264 9.08 12.97 -11.93
N LEU A 265 8.36 11.87 -11.90
CA LEU A 265 8.49 10.85 -10.85
C LEU A 265 8.95 9.52 -11.45
N GLU A 266 10.16 9.10 -11.10
CA GLU A 266 10.59 7.73 -11.37
C GLU A 266 9.78 6.77 -10.50
N THR A 267 9.21 5.74 -11.13
CA THR A 267 8.45 4.70 -10.44
C THR A 267 8.98 3.33 -10.83
N ALA A 268 9.72 2.70 -9.92
CA ALA A 268 10.28 1.36 -10.14
C ALA A 268 9.22 0.26 -9.98
N ARG A 269 9.36 -0.85 -10.74
CA ARG A 269 8.53 -2.06 -10.61
C ARG A 269 8.40 -2.52 -9.16
N GLY A 270 9.53 -2.60 -8.45
CA GLY A 270 9.56 -3.06 -7.06
C GLY A 270 8.75 -2.18 -6.12
N GLY A 271 8.74 -0.86 -6.35
CA GLY A 271 7.89 0.08 -5.60
C GLY A 271 6.40 -0.17 -5.87
N MET A 272 6.02 -0.27 -7.14
CA MET A 272 4.62 -0.51 -7.54
C MET A 272 4.06 -1.82 -6.99
N LEU A 273 4.83 -2.91 -7.05
CA LEU A 273 4.37 -4.22 -6.57
C LEU A 273 4.30 -4.31 -5.03
N ARG A 274 5.19 -3.57 -4.34
CA ARG A 274 5.24 -3.58 -2.87
C ARG A 274 4.26 -2.60 -2.22
N ARG A 275 4.07 -1.42 -2.77
CA ARG A 275 3.31 -0.34 -2.10
C ARG A 275 2.19 0.25 -2.96
N GLY A 276 2.13 -0.10 -4.24
CA GLY A 276 1.27 0.58 -5.21
C GLY A 276 1.93 1.85 -5.78
N LEU A 277 1.14 2.62 -6.52
CA LEU A 277 1.48 3.93 -7.05
C LEU A 277 1.41 4.99 -5.95
N ALA A 278 2.21 6.03 -6.10
CA ALA A 278 2.27 7.14 -5.14
C ALA A 278 1.15 8.17 -5.32
N LEU A 279 0.53 8.18 -6.50
CA LEU A 279 -0.50 9.11 -6.94
C LEU A 279 -1.56 8.36 -7.76
N ALA A 280 -2.81 8.83 -7.67
CA ALA A 280 -3.95 8.25 -8.38
C ALA A 280 -4.05 8.73 -9.84
N HIS A 281 -3.49 9.90 -10.15
CA HIS A 281 -3.57 10.53 -11.46
C HIS A 281 -2.21 11.05 -11.89
N ALA A 282 -1.89 10.94 -13.18
CA ALA A 282 -0.74 11.60 -13.80
C ALA A 282 -1.14 12.14 -15.17
N ASP A 283 -0.61 13.30 -15.55
CA ASP A 283 -0.89 13.91 -16.86
C ASP A 283 -0.18 13.16 -18.00
N ALA A 284 0.97 12.56 -17.69
CA ALA A 284 1.71 11.70 -18.62
C ALA A 284 2.27 10.47 -17.91
N ALA A 285 2.27 9.33 -18.60
CA ALA A 285 2.95 8.12 -18.15
C ALA A 285 3.86 7.60 -19.27
N ILE A 286 5.14 7.42 -18.96
CA ILE A 286 6.18 6.94 -19.88
C ILE A 286 6.65 5.58 -19.43
N VAL A 287 6.56 4.59 -20.33
CA VAL A 287 7.21 3.29 -20.18
C VAL A 287 8.41 3.26 -21.12
N THR A 288 9.63 3.24 -20.58
CA THR A 288 10.86 3.32 -21.39
C THR A 288 11.10 2.06 -22.21
N ASN A 289 11.07 0.90 -21.56
CA ASN A 289 11.19 -0.43 -22.15
C ASN A 289 10.80 -1.50 -21.12
N ILE A 290 10.58 -2.72 -21.61
CA ILE A 290 10.36 -3.92 -20.81
C ILE A 290 11.42 -4.93 -21.22
N ALA A 291 12.32 -5.26 -20.30
CA ALA A 291 13.39 -6.23 -20.51
C ALA A 291 13.31 -7.33 -19.45
N ALA A 292 14.04 -8.41 -19.71
CA ALA A 292 14.25 -9.52 -18.79
C ALA A 292 15.24 -9.12 -17.66
N ASP A 293 14.92 -8.07 -16.92
CA ASP A 293 15.61 -7.66 -15.71
C ASP A 293 14.63 -7.66 -14.52
N HIS A 294 15.11 -8.06 -13.35
CA HIS A 294 14.29 -8.22 -12.14
C HIS A 294 13.19 -9.29 -12.22
N PHE A 295 13.50 -10.51 -12.67
CA PHE A 295 12.73 -11.72 -12.33
C PHE A 295 12.98 -12.12 -10.87
N GLY A 296 12.50 -11.26 -9.96
CA GLY A 296 12.22 -11.56 -8.56
C GLY A 296 10.72 -11.49 -8.38
#